data_AF-A0A7G2CJW2-F1
#
_entry.id   AF-A0A7G2CJW2-F1
#
_cell.length_a   1.000
_cell.length_b   1.000
_cell.length_c   1.000
_cell.angle_alpha   90.00
_cell.angle_beta   90.00
_cell.angle_gamma   90.00
#
_symmetry.space_group_name_H-M   'P 1'
#
loop_
_entity.id
_entity.type
_entity.pdbx_description
1 polymer ?
#
loop_
_entity_poly.entity_id
_entity_poly.type
_entity_poly.pdbx_seq_one_letter_code
_entity_poly.pdbx_strand_id
1 'polypeptide(L)'
;MAKNQIPQEDLDTFVIVTLIIAACVSEGEEDFLKFNVNQNLVRETIGLGNETTTPDSFLNTGDHTQTRRATFDELLCLATNVSGTDPEIIKDFSKLYRIYKKTLNSKKAEEIRHFFSTDVTIEVFTGIACAYMCNGFGVWSPTNKKHGTAVYPLSSYFNHSCAPNTGRRLIKGTRTLEFFTTRDVEPGESLCFSYIDIKRPAKERVEKLKATYSFVCQCTRCSLPGDEADSVCNGYVPPLCNFCISKVMQPLKDGKYICPCCDTIQMPE
;
A
#
# COMPACT_ATOMS: atom_id res chain seq x y z
N MET A 1 26.49 -24.82 -13.28
CA MET A 1 25.04 -24.88 -13.04
C MET A 1 24.66 -23.63 -12.27
N ALA A 2 23.95 -22.70 -12.90
CA ALA A 2 23.46 -21.50 -12.20
C ALA A 2 22.50 -21.98 -11.10
N LYS A 3 22.82 -21.68 -9.84
CA LYS A 3 21.86 -21.88 -8.75
C LYS A 3 20.65 -21.01 -9.12
N ASN A 4 19.48 -21.61 -9.30
CA ASN A 4 18.22 -20.90 -9.44
C ASN A 4 18.04 -20.02 -8.20
N GLN A 5 18.48 -18.77 -8.29
CA GLN A 5 18.37 -17.80 -7.23
C GLN A 5 16.92 -17.32 -7.23
N ILE A 6 16.25 -17.43 -6.08
CA ILE A 6 14.90 -16.90 -5.91
C ILE A 6 14.96 -15.39 -6.17
N PRO A 7 14.07 -14.82 -7.03
CA PRO A 7 13.97 -13.38 -7.23
C PRO A 7 13.86 -12.62 -5.91
N GLN A 8 14.45 -11.42 -5.82
CA GLN A 8 14.43 -10.64 -4.57
C GLN A 8 13.00 -10.28 -4.14
N GLU A 9 12.11 -10.02 -5.09
CA GLU A 9 10.69 -9.74 -4.84
C GLU A 9 9.94 -10.91 -4.20
N ASP A 10 10.26 -12.14 -4.61
CA ASP A 10 9.71 -13.36 -4.01
C ASP A 10 10.25 -13.57 -2.59
N LEU A 11 11.52 -13.26 -2.36
CA LEU A 11 12.13 -13.30 -1.02
C LEU A 11 11.50 -12.27 -0.09
N ASP A 12 11.31 -11.04 -0.57
CA ASP A 12 10.66 -9.97 0.20
C ASP A 12 9.23 -10.35 0.58
N THR A 13 8.48 -10.90 -0.38
CA THR A 13 7.13 -11.43 -0.15
C THR A 13 7.12 -12.53 0.89
N PHE A 14 8.01 -13.52 0.75
CA PHE A 14 8.13 -14.63 1.69
C PHE A 14 8.42 -14.17 3.12
N VAL A 15 9.39 -13.25 3.28
CA VAL A 15 9.77 -12.70 4.59
C VAL A 15 8.59 -11.95 5.22
N ILE A 16 7.91 -11.10 4.47
CA ILE A 16 6.80 -10.29 5.01
C ILE A 16 5.61 -11.16 5.39
N VAL A 17 5.20 -12.09 4.52
CA VAL A 17 4.10 -13.03 4.84
C VAL A 17 4.43 -13.82 6.11
N THR A 18 5.67 -14.27 6.24
CA THR A 18 6.14 -14.98 7.43
C THR A 18 6.08 -14.12 8.69
N LEU A 19 6.51 -12.85 8.61
CA LEU A 19 6.46 -11.91 9.74
C LEU A 19 5.02 -11.58 10.15
N ILE A 20 4.09 -11.45 9.19
CA ILE A 20 2.67 -11.25 9.47
C ILE A 20 2.12 -12.45 10.24
N ILE A 21 2.36 -13.67 9.75
CA ILE A 21 1.93 -14.90 10.44
C ILE A 21 2.50 -14.96 11.87
N ALA A 22 3.77 -14.59 12.04
CA ALA A 22 4.42 -14.59 13.35
C ALA A 22 3.79 -13.63 14.35
N ALA A 23 3.39 -12.45 13.88
CA ALA A 23 2.65 -11.49 14.71
C ALA A 23 1.31 -12.09 15.17
N CYS A 24 0.57 -12.77 14.29
CA CYS A 24 -0.72 -13.40 14.61
C CYS A 24 -0.61 -14.39 15.77
N VAL A 25 0.41 -15.26 15.69
CA VAL A 25 0.67 -16.27 16.73
C VAL A 25 1.01 -15.60 18.06
N SER A 26 1.80 -14.52 18.04
CA SER A 26 2.18 -13.80 19.27
C SER A 26 1.01 -13.09 19.94
N GLU A 27 -0.04 -12.75 19.19
CA GLU A 27 -1.27 -12.11 19.69
C GLU A 27 -2.34 -13.12 20.13
N GLY A 28 -2.13 -14.43 19.92
CA GLY A 28 -3.07 -15.48 20.32
C GLY A 28 -4.16 -15.80 19.29
N GLU A 29 -4.02 -15.31 18.06
CA GLU A 29 -5.02 -15.44 16.98
C GLU A 29 -4.90 -16.78 16.19
N GLU A 30 -4.55 -17.89 16.86
CA GLU A 30 -4.21 -19.15 16.20
C GLU A 30 -5.40 -19.84 15.51
N ASP A 31 -6.62 -19.71 16.05
CA ASP A 31 -7.82 -20.31 15.47
C ASP A 31 -8.16 -19.70 14.10
N PHE A 32 -7.74 -18.46 13.85
CA PHE A 32 -7.91 -17.79 12.55
C PHE A 32 -7.03 -18.36 11.45
N LEU A 33 -5.84 -18.87 11.79
CA LEU A 33 -4.95 -19.53 10.81
C LEU A 33 -5.54 -20.85 10.29
N LYS A 34 -6.58 -21.36 10.96
CA LYS A 34 -7.36 -22.56 10.59
C LYS A 34 -8.58 -22.23 9.71
N PHE A 35 -8.98 -20.96 9.60
CA PHE A 35 -10.18 -20.57 8.84
C PHE A 35 -9.90 -20.54 7.33
N ASN A 36 -10.73 -21.29 6.60
CA ASN A 36 -10.67 -21.40 5.15
C ASN A 36 -11.17 -20.09 4.49
N VAL A 37 -10.37 -19.53 3.59
CA VAL A 37 -10.59 -18.23 2.90
C VAL A 37 -11.90 -18.22 2.08
N ASN A 38 -12.51 -19.37 1.83
CA ASN A 38 -13.71 -19.51 1.02
C ASN A 38 -15.03 -18.98 1.62
N GLN A 39 -15.10 -18.60 2.90
CA GLN A 39 -16.37 -18.09 3.46
C GLN A 39 -16.32 -16.69 4.09
N ASN A 40 -15.14 -16.11 4.37
CA ASN A 40 -15.08 -14.78 4.99
C ASN A 40 -13.99 -13.83 4.44
N LEU A 41 -13.09 -14.27 3.55
CA LEU A 41 -12.14 -13.38 2.88
C LEU A 41 -12.59 -12.94 1.47
N VAL A 42 -13.68 -13.51 0.96
CA VAL A 42 -14.40 -13.02 -0.23
C VAL A 42 -15.41 -11.94 0.19
N ARG A 43 -15.03 -11.06 1.12
CA ARG A 43 -15.44 -9.67 0.93
C ARG A 43 -14.42 -9.12 -0.03
N GLU A 44 -14.66 -9.33 -1.32
CA GLU A 44 -14.14 -8.40 -2.31
C GLU A 44 -14.67 -7.03 -1.89
N THR A 45 -13.92 -6.32 -1.05
CA THR A 45 -14.18 -4.91 -0.81
C THR A 45 -13.75 -4.19 -2.08
N ILE A 46 -14.57 -4.35 -3.14
CA ILE A 46 -14.71 -3.32 -4.14
C ILE A 46 -15.16 -2.12 -3.31
N GLY A 47 -14.26 -1.16 -3.09
CA GLY A 47 -14.64 0.11 -2.49
C GLY A 47 -15.70 0.74 -3.37
N LEU A 48 -16.99 0.50 -3.06
CA LEU A 48 -18.13 1.08 -3.78
C LEU A 48 -18.39 2.53 -3.37
N GLY A 49 -17.41 3.19 -2.71
CA GLY A 49 -17.45 4.61 -2.38
C GLY A 49 -18.54 5.05 -1.41
N ASN A 50 -19.39 4.15 -0.92
CA ASN A 50 -20.63 4.51 -0.23
C ASN A 50 -20.88 3.77 1.11
N GLU A 51 -19.84 3.31 1.81
CA GLU A 51 -20.01 2.78 3.17
C GLU A 51 -19.63 3.83 4.21
N THR A 52 -20.65 4.53 4.70
CA THR A 52 -20.58 5.39 5.89
C THR A 52 -20.25 4.52 7.11
N THR A 53 -18.96 4.43 7.44
CA THR A 53 -18.53 4.33 8.83
C THR A 53 -17.98 5.69 9.23
N THR A 54 -18.49 6.23 10.33
CA THR A 54 -18.46 7.65 10.68
C THR A 54 -17.05 8.26 10.65
N PRO A 55 -16.86 9.46 10.03
CA PRO A 55 -15.57 10.16 9.93
C PRO A 55 -14.90 10.56 11.26
N ASP A 56 -15.64 10.59 12.38
CA ASP A 56 -15.19 11.24 13.60
C ASP A 56 -14.08 10.50 14.38
N SER A 57 -13.76 9.25 14.04
CA SER A 57 -12.61 8.52 14.62
C SER A 57 -11.33 8.62 13.79
N PHE A 58 -11.36 9.28 12.62
CA PHE A 58 -10.26 9.28 11.65
C PHE A 58 -9.47 10.59 11.58
N LEU A 59 -9.83 11.58 12.40
CA LEU A 59 -9.02 12.78 12.55
C LEU A 59 -7.84 12.47 13.47
N ASN A 60 -6.71 12.11 12.86
CA ASN A 60 -5.42 12.10 13.55
C ASN A 60 -5.10 13.54 13.99
N THR A 61 -5.44 13.86 15.24
CA THR A 61 -5.23 15.17 15.88
C THR A 61 -3.77 15.36 16.23
N GLY A 62 -2.88 15.47 15.25
CA GLY A 62 -1.54 16.07 15.41
C GLY A 62 -0.62 15.50 16.50
N ASP A 63 -0.96 14.39 17.15
CA ASP A 63 -0.14 13.78 18.18
C ASP A 63 0.73 12.69 17.53
N HIS A 64 1.90 13.11 17.08
CA HIS A 64 2.91 12.22 16.50
C HIS A 64 3.47 11.19 17.50
N THR A 65 3.03 11.18 18.77
CA THR A 65 3.62 10.35 19.83
C THR A 65 3.03 8.94 19.96
N GLN A 66 1.87 8.65 19.36
CA GLN A 66 1.26 7.31 19.40
C GLN A 66 1.20 6.66 18.02
N THR A 67 2.31 6.08 17.59
CA THR A 67 2.28 5.06 16.51
C THR A 67 1.62 3.80 17.05
N ARG A 68 0.30 3.67 16.89
CA ARG A 68 -0.42 2.41 17.09
C ARG A 68 0.09 1.38 16.06
N ARG A 69 0.42 0.17 16.52
CA ARG A 69 0.69 -0.95 15.62
C ARG A 69 -0.62 -1.41 14.98
N ALA A 70 -0.56 -1.75 13.70
CA ALA A 70 -1.65 -2.43 13.03
C ALA A 70 -2.04 -3.71 13.79
N THR A 71 -3.33 -3.89 14.01
CA THR A 71 -3.88 -5.15 14.51
C THR A 71 -4.00 -6.15 13.37
N PHE A 72 -4.08 -7.43 13.72
CA PHE A 72 -4.27 -8.47 12.70
C PHE A 72 -5.63 -8.34 11.98
N ASP A 73 -6.70 -8.01 12.69
CA ASP A 73 -8.02 -7.77 12.09
C ASP A 73 -7.98 -6.69 11.00
N GLU A 74 -7.24 -5.60 11.25
CA GLU A 74 -7.05 -4.54 10.26
C GLU A 74 -6.31 -5.03 9.01
N LEU A 75 -5.40 -6.01 9.14
CA LEU A 75 -4.70 -6.63 8.01
C LEU A 75 -5.62 -7.58 7.22
N LEU A 76 -6.55 -8.25 7.89
CA LEU A 76 -7.51 -9.16 7.24
C LEU A 76 -8.56 -8.44 6.40
N CYS A 77 -8.89 -7.20 6.78
CA CYS A 77 -9.81 -6.36 6.00
C CYS A 77 -9.19 -5.79 4.72
N LEU A 78 -7.89 -6.00 4.50
CA LEU A 78 -7.21 -5.46 3.34
C LEU A 78 -7.63 -6.14 2.05
N ALA A 79 -7.74 -5.34 0.99
CA ALA A 79 -8.03 -5.83 -0.35
C ALA A 79 -6.97 -6.84 -0.77
N THR A 80 -7.38 -8.05 -1.11
CA THR A 80 -6.45 -9.11 -1.51
C THR A 80 -6.35 -9.22 -3.02
N ASN A 81 -7.42 -8.93 -3.78
CA ASN A 81 -7.51 -9.13 -5.23
C ASN A 81 -7.08 -10.54 -5.68
N VAL A 82 -7.24 -11.57 -4.84
CA VAL A 82 -6.82 -12.95 -5.15
C VAL A 82 -7.47 -13.44 -6.45
N SER A 83 -8.77 -13.17 -6.64
CA SER A 83 -9.54 -13.53 -7.84
C SER A 83 -9.03 -12.85 -9.12
N GLY A 84 -8.49 -11.63 -8.98
CA GLY A 84 -7.96 -10.83 -10.08
C GLY A 84 -6.45 -10.93 -10.28
N THR A 85 -5.75 -11.70 -9.45
CA THR A 85 -4.28 -11.86 -9.51
C THR A 85 -3.91 -12.88 -10.59
N ASP A 86 -2.80 -12.62 -11.31
CA ASP A 86 -2.31 -13.52 -12.36
C ASP A 86 -2.09 -14.95 -11.81
N PRO A 87 -2.65 -16.00 -12.45
CA PRO A 87 -2.47 -17.38 -12.02
C PRO A 87 -1.01 -17.84 -11.87
N GLU A 88 -0.07 -17.30 -12.65
CA GLU A 88 1.35 -17.63 -12.49
C GLU A 88 1.94 -17.02 -11.21
N ILE A 89 1.49 -15.83 -10.79
CA ILE A 89 1.85 -15.24 -9.49
C ILE A 89 1.30 -16.10 -8.34
N ILE A 90 0.04 -16.55 -8.43
CA ILE A 90 -0.58 -17.44 -7.43
C ILE A 90 0.19 -18.78 -7.33
N LYS A 91 0.68 -19.29 -8.45
CA LYS A 91 1.52 -20.49 -8.49
C LYS A 91 2.89 -20.25 -7.85
N ASP A 92 3.47 -19.07 -7.96
CA ASP A 92 4.69 -18.70 -7.24
C ASP A 92 4.45 -18.62 -5.73
N PHE A 93 3.33 -18.06 -5.28
CA PHE A 93 2.93 -18.11 -3.86
C PHE A 93 2.75 -19.54 -3.35
N SER A 94 2.23 -20.43 -4.19
CA SER A 94 2.16 -21.86 -3.87
C SER A 94 3.54 -22.50 -3.71
N LYS A 95 4.58 -22.03 -4.43
CA LYS A 95 5.97 -22.46 -4.22
C LYS A 95 6.51 -21.91 -2.90
N LEU A 96 6.27 -20.62 -2.63
CA LEU A 96 6.67 -19.97 -1.37
C LEU A 96 6.04 -20.65 -0.15
N TYR A 97 4.76 -21.01 -0.20
CA TYR A 97 4.09 -21.77 0.86
C TYR A 97 4.75 -23.15 1.10
N ARG A 98 5.19 -23.85 0.05
CA ARG A 98 5.94 -25.11 0.23
C ARG A 98 7.28 -24.89 0.93
N ILE A 99 7.96 -23.77 0.62
CA ILE A 99 9.19 -23.38 1.33
C ILE A 99 8.86 -23.08 2.79
N TYR A 100 7.78 -22.35 3.05
CA TYR A 100 7.30 -22.02 4.40
C TYR A 100 7.11 -23.30 5.23
N LYS A 101 6.30 -24.27 4.73
CA LYS A 101 6.07 -25.55 5.42
C LYS A 101 7.35 -26.37 5.62
N LYS A 102 8.28 -26.36 4.65
CA LYS A 102 9.58 -27.04 4.79
C LYS A 102 10.44 -26.40 5.88
N THR A 103 10.45 -25.07 5.96
CA THR A 103 11.19 -24.32 6.98
C THR A 103 10.67 -24.67 8.37
N LEU A 104 9.34 -24.71 8.58
CA LEU A 104 8.73 -25.13 9.86
C LEU A 104 9.19 -26.50 10.36
N ASN A 105 9.35 -27.43 9.42
CA ASN A 105 9.74 -28.82 9.71
C ASN A 105 11.26 -28.99 9.87
N SER A 106 12.05 -27.93 9.75
CA SER A 106 13.52 -28.00 9.86
C SER A 106 13.99 -27.95 11.32
N LYS A 107 15.13 -28.58 11.62
CA LYS A 107 15.79 -28.48 12.94
C LYS A 107 16.24 -27.06 13.31
N LYS A 108 16.28 -26.12 12.37
CA LYS A 108 16.57 -24.71 12.68
C LYS A 108 15.32 -23.94 13.10
N ALA A 109 14.14 -24.43 12.74
CA ALA A 109 12.89 -23.80 13.15
C ALA A 109 12.54 -24.11 14.61
N GLU A 110 13.18 -25.08 15.29
CA GLU A 110 12.83 -25.43 16.67
C GLU A 110 12.88 -24.24 17.62
N GLU A 111 13.86 -23.36 17.43
CA GLU A 111 14.08 -22.16 18.25
C GLU A 111 13.08 -21.05 17.98
N ILE A 112 12.51 -21.00 16.77
CA ILE A 112 11.55 -19.96 16.35
C ILE A 112 10.14 -20.51 16.18
N ARG A 113 9.88 -21.79 16.45
CA ARG A 113 8.59 -22.46 16.20
C ARG A 113 7.43 -21.79 16.91
N HIS A 114 7.65 -21.13 18.04
CA HIS A 114 6.62 -20.37 18.75
C HIS A 114 6.21 -19.06 18.05
N PHE A 115 6.97 -18.61 17.04
CA PHE A 115 6.63 -17.49 16.17
C PHE A 115 6.01 -17.97 14.86
N PHE A 116 5.74 -19.26 14.68
CA PHE A 116 5.20 -19.76 13.43
C PHE A 116 4.09 -20.75 13.69
N SER A 117 2.94 -20.57 13.04
CA SER A 117 1.86 -21.55 13.13
C SER A 117 2.06 -22.67 12.11
N THR A 118 1.93 -23.90 12.57
CA THR A 118 1.87 -25.07 11.70
C THR A 118 0.55 -25.19 10.93
N ASP A 119 -0.46 -24.46 11.37
CA ASP A 119 -1.85 -24.61 10.93
C ASP A 119 -2.23 -23.65 9.79
N VAL A 120 -1.29 -22.83 9.32
CA VAL A 120 -1.50 -21.96 8.15
C VAL A 120 -1.78 -22.79 6.91
N THR A 121 -2.94 -22.57 6.29
CA THR A 121 -3.29 -23.19 5.00
C THR A 121 -2.66 -22.44 3.83
N ILE A 122 -2.63 -23.07 2.65
CA ILE A 122 -2.10 -22.43 1.43
C ILE A 122 -2.94 -21.22 1.04
N GLU A 123 -4.25 -21.28 1.29
CA GLU A 123 -5.20 -20.21 1.01
C GLU A 123 -4.91 -18.99 1.88
N VAL A 124 -4.71 -19.18 3.20
CA VAL A 124 -4.35 -18.09 4.12
C VAL A 124 -3.02 -17.45 3.72
N PHE A 125 -2.00 -18.27 3.44
CA PHE A 125 -0.70 -17.78 2.98
C PHE A 125 -0.82 -16.96 1.69
N THR A 126 -1.60 -17.46 0.73
CA THR A 126 -1.85 -16.78 -0.56
C THR A 126 -2.61 -15.48 -0.35
N GLY A 127 -3.63 -15.46 0.51
CA GLY A 127 -4.40 -14.27 0.86
C GLY A 127 -3.52 -13.16 1.45
N ILE A 128 -2.65 -13.50 2.41
CA ILE A 128 -1.71 -12.54 3.01
C ILE A 128 -0.71 -12.04 1.95
N ALA A 129 -0.20 -12.92 1.08
CA ALA A 129 0.71 -12.53 0.02
C ALA A 129 0.07 -11.54 -0.98
N CYS A 130 -1.18 -11.81 -1.38
CA CYS A 130 -1.92 -10.91 -2.28
C CYS A 130 -2.29 -9.58 -1.58
N ALA A 131 -2.68 -9.62 -0.30
CA ALA A 131 -2.91 -8.42 0.51
C ALA A 131 -1.64 -7.57 0.58
N TYR A 132 -0.48 -8.18 0.85
CA TYR A 132 0.80 -7.48 0.85
C TYR A 132 1.09 -6.81 -0.50
N MET A 133 0.86 -7.51 -1.62
CA MET A 133 1.06 -6.94 -2.96
C MET A 133 0.13 -5.75 -3.24
N CYS A 134 -1.13 -5.82 -2.83
CA CYS A 134 -2.12 -4.79 -3.11
C CYS A 134 -2.00 -3.57 -2.18
N ASN A 135 -1.47 -3.75 -0.97
CA ASN A 135 -1.52 -2.74 0.09
C ASN A 135 -0.12 -2.26 0.53
N GLY A 136 0.93 -2.77 -0.13
CA GLY A 136 2.31 -2.47 0.19
C GLY A 136 2.73 -1.06 -0.23
N PHE A 137 3.23 -0.29 0.72
CA PHE A 137 3.85 1.02 0.50
C PHE A 137 5.36 0.89 0.48
N GLY A 138 5.99 1.33 -0.61
CA GLY A 138 7.45 1.41 -0.68
C GLY A 138 8.00 2.37 0.39
N VAL A 139 9.00 1.93 1.13
CA VAL A 139 9.79 2.73 2.08
C VAL A 139 11.09 3.09 1.38
N TRP A 140 11.33 4.39 1.21
CA TRP A 140 12.43 4.92 0.41
C TRP A 140 13.39 5.73 1.28
N SER A 141 14.68 5.69 0.92
CA SER A 141 15.70 6.57 1.48
C SER A 141 15.50 8.01 0.99
N PRO A 142 16.12 9.01 1.64
CA PRO A 142 16.22 10.37 1.10
C PRO A 142 16.95 10.45 -0.26
N THR A 143 17.69 9.40 -0.65
CA THR A 143 18.38 9.29 -1.94
C THR A 143 17.60 8.46 -2.97
N ASN A 144 16.29 8.29 -2.76
CA ASN A 144 15.37 7.54 -3.62
C ASN A 144 15.73 6.04 -3.79
N LYS A 145 16.43 5.45 -2.81
CA LYS A 145 16.69 4.00 -2.77
C LYS A 145 15.59 3.31 -1.98
N LYS A 146 14.93 2.30 -2.56
CA LYS A 146 13.95 1.48 -1.83
C LYS A 146 14.66 0.68 -0.72
N HIS A 147 14.25 0.87 0.52
CA HIS A 147 14.68 0.07 1.68
C HIS A 147 13.83 -1.16 1.90
N GLY A 148 12.55 -1.11 1.50
CA GLY A 148 11.62 -2.21 1.65
C GLY A 148 10.20 -1.78 1.34
N THR A 149 9.25 -2.59 1.75
CA THR A 149 7.81 -2.32 1.66
C THR A 149 7.21 -2.47 3.05
N ALA A 150 6.25 -1.62 3.40
CA ALA A 150 5.50 -1.70 4.64
C ALA A 150 4.00 -1.65 4.33
N VAL A 151 3.18 -2.32 5.15
CA VAL A 151 1.72 -2.26 5.07
C VAL A 151 1.21 -1.31 6.15
N TYR A 152 0.36 -0.37 5.76
CA TYR A 152 -0.26 0.59 6.67
C TYR A 152 -1.78 0.48 6.52
N PRO A 153 -2.48 -0.34 7.33
CA PRO A 153 -3.86 -0.68 7.05
C PRO A 153 -4.81 0.51 6.93
N LEU A 154 -4.69 1.50 7.82
CA LEU A 154 -5.49 2.72 7.73
C LEU A 154 -5.25 3.49 6.42
N SER A 155 -4.00 3.53 5.97
CA SER A 155 -3.61 4.18 4.72
C SER A 155 -4.09 3.40 3.48
N SER A 156 -4.27 2.09 3.61
CA SER A 156 -4.71 1.20 2.52
C SER A 156 -6.16 1.42 2.10
N TYR A 157 -6.98 2.13 2.91
CA TYR A 157 -8.35 2.49 2.55
C TYR A 157 -8.45 3.66 1.56
N PHE A 158 -7.38 4.42 1.35
CA PHE A 158 -7.41 5.48 0.35
C PHE A 158 -7.42 4.88 -1.06
N ASN A 159 -8.39 5.27 -1.87
CA ASN A 159 -8.51 4.82 -3.25
C ASN A 159 -7.51 5.52 -4.18
N HIS A 160 -7.38 4.95 -5.37
CA HIS A 160 -6.53 5.51 -6.42
C HIS A 160 -7.23 6.64 -7.21
N SER A 161 -6.48 7.69 -7.56
CA SER A 161 -6.81 8.59 -8.67
C SER A 161 -5.54 9.01 -9.42
N CYS A 162 -5.59 9.08 -10.76
CA CYS A 162 -4.53 9.69 -11.59
C CYS A 162 -4.56 11.23 -11.55
N ALA A 163 -5.60 11.82 -10.94
CA ALA A 163 -5.75 13.22 -10.57
C ALA A 163 -6.06 13.30 -9.06
N PRO A 164 -5.08 13.01 -8.18
CA PRO A 164 -5.33 12.88 -6.76
C PRO A 164 -5.58 14.23 -6.08
N ASN A 165 -6.48 14.24 -5.09
CA ASN A 165 -6.70 15.36 -4.17
C ASN A 165 -5.88 15.20 -2.87
N THR A 166 -5.12 14.11 -2.74
CA THR A 166 -4.32 13.77 -1.56
C THR A 166 -2.90 13.39 -1.96
N GLY A 167 -1.93 13.98 -1.28
CA GLY A 167 -0.52 13.61 -1.30
C GLY A 167 -0.12 12.76 -0.09
N ARG A 168 1.05 12.12 -0.18
CA ARG A 168 1.65 11.39 0.95
C ARG A 168 3.14 11.64 1.05
N ARG A 169 3.68 11.62 2.26
CA ARG A 169 5.13 11.61 2.51
C ARG A 169 5.49 10.73 3.70
N LEU A 170 6.70 10.19 3.69
CA LEU A 170 7.28 9.54 4.86
C LEU A 170 7.93 10.62 5.74
N ILE A 171 7.55 10.69 7.01
CA ILE A 171 8.18 11.64 7.94
C ILE A 171 9.64 11.24 8.13
N LYS A 172 10.58 12.16 7.81
CA LYS A 172 12.03 11.92 7.84
C LYS A 172 12.46 11.37 9.21
N GLY A 173 13.30 10.34 9.18
CA GLY A 173 13.80 9.66 10.39
C GLY A 173 12.80 8.74 11.07
N THR A 174 11.60 8.56 10.52
CA THR A 174 10.55 7.70 11.08
C THR A 174 10.04 6.68 10.05
N ARG A 175 9.11 5.82 10.48
CA ARG A 175 8.30 4.96 9.60
C ARG A 175 6.85 5.45 9.51
N THR A 176 6.60 6.73 9.78
CA THR A 176 5.25 7.28 9.81
C THR A 176 4.89 7.84 8.44
N LEU A 177 3.80 7.33 7.87
CA LEU A 177 3.23 7.83 6.62
C LEU A 177 2.23 8.94 6.93
N GLU A 178 2.46 10.13 6.38
CA GLU A 178 1.58 11.28 6.50
C GLU A 178 0.84 11.50 5.18
N PHE A 179 -0.46 11.78 5.27
CA PHE A 179 -1.30 12.18 4.15
C PHE A 179 -1.74 13.63 4.34
N PHE A 180 -1.86 14.36 3.23
CA PHE A 180 -2.29 15.75 3.21
C PHE A 180 -3.13 16.01 1.96
N THR A 181 -4.14 16.85 2.05
CA THR A 181 -4.91 17.27 0.88
C THR A 181 -4.08 18.23 0.03
N THR A 182 -4.22 18.19 -1.29
CA THR A 182 -3.50 19.07 -2.24
C THR A 182 -4.32 20.29 -2.65
N ARG A 183 -5.60 20.32 -2.26
CA ARG A 183 -6.57 21.39 -2.43
C ARG A 183 -7.64 21.27 -1.36
N ASP A 184 -8.57 22.21 -1.33
CA ASP A 184 -9.78 22.09 -0.52
C ASP A 184 -10.62 20.89 -1.01
N VAL A 185 -11.23 20.19 -0.05
CA VAL A 185 -12.01 18.96 -0.26
C VAL A 185 -13.37 19.16 0.40
N GLU A 186 -14.43 18.87 -0.33
CA GLU A 186 -15.80 19.04 0.17
C GLU A 186 -16.22 17.87 1.07
N PRO A 187 -17.13 18.09 2.04
CA PRO A 187 -17.70 17.00 2.83
C PRO A 187 -18.32 15.90 1.94
N GLY A 188 -17.92 14.64 2.18
CA GLY A 188 -18.36 13.49 1.40
C GLY A 188 -17.55 13.24 0.12
N GLU A 189 -16.60 14.12 -0.24
CA GLU A 189 -15.67 13.85 -1.33
C GLU A 189 -14.62 12.80 -0.91
N SER A 190 -14.46 11.75 -1.72
CA SER A 190 -13.46 10.71 -1.47
C SER A 190 -12.03 11.25 -1.54
N LEU A 191 -11.23 10.92 -0.54
CA LEU A 191 -9.80 11.19 -0.54
C LEU A 191 -9.06 10.11 -1.34
N CYS A 192 -8.35 10.53 -2.40
CA CYS A 192 -7.63 9.63 -3.29
C CYS A 192 -6.19 10.09 -3.48
N PHE A 193 -5.25 9.14 -3.44
CA PHE A 193 -3.85 9.36 -3.81
C PHE A 193 -3.48 8.52 -5.04
N SER A 194 -2.28 8.71 -5.59
CA SER A 194 -1.83 7.87 -6.71
C SER A 194 -1.04 6.66 -6.23
N TYR A 195 -1.44 5.45 -6.67
CA TYR A 195 -0.73 4.20 -6.41
C TYR A 195 0.50 4.04 -7.32
N ILE A 196 0.50 4.77 -8.44
CA ILE A 196 1.51 4.69 -9.49
C ILE A 196 2.12 6.07 -9.75
N ASP A 197 3.19 6.11 -10.54
CA ASP A 197 3.71 7.37 -11.04
C ASP A 197 2.71 8.01 -12.02
N ILE A 198 2.18 9.18 -11.65
CA ILE A 198 1.21 9.95 -12.45
C ILE A 198 1.81 10.52 -13.73
N LYS A 199 3.15 10.56 -13.87
CA LYS A 199 3.83 11.04 -15.08
C LYS A 199 3.78 10.05 -16.22
N ARG A 200 3.42 8.79 -15.95
CA ARG A 200 3.29 7.76 -16.98
C ARG A 200 2.17 8.11 -17.99
N PRO A 201 2.33 7.78 -19.28
CA PRO A 201 1.28 7.90 -20.28
C PRO A 201 0.00 7.14 -19.91
N ALA A 202 -1.15 7.55 -20.43
CA ALA A 202 -2.46 7.01 -20.05
C ALA A 202 -2.54 5.49 -20.22
N LYS A 203 -2.03 4.99 -21.34
CA LYS A 203 -1.97 3.55 -21.62
C LYS A 203 -1.18 2.78 -20.55
N GLU A 204 0.01 3.26 -20.20
CA GLU A 204 0.84 2.64 -19.17
C GLU A 204 0.18 2.69 -17.79
N ARG A 205 -0.53 3.78 -17.45
CA ARG A 205 -1.27 3.88 -16.18
C ARG A 205 -2.32 2.79 -16.09
N VAL A 206 -3.14 2.62 -17.15
CA VAL A 206 -4.20 1.61 -17.20
C VAL A 206 -3.62 0.20 -17.12
N GLU A 207 -2.59 -0.11 -17.92
CA GLU A 207 -1.93 -1.43 -17.91
C GLU A 207 -1.34 -1.75 -16.53
N LYS A 208 -0.65 -0.79 -15.91
CA LYS A 208 -0.02 -0.98 -14.60
C LYS A 208 -1.06 -1.22 -13.50
N LEU A 209 -2.14 -0.42 -13.48
CA LEU A 209 -3.21 -0.56 -12.49
C LEU A 209 -3.95 -1.88 -12.65
N LYS A 210 -4.27 -2.28 -13.88
CA LYS A 210 -4.91 -3.56 -14.15
C LYS A 210 -4.03 -4.74 -13.74
N ALA A 211 -2.73 -4.69 -14.06
CA ALA A 211 -1.81 -5.77 -13.74
C ALA A 211 -1.49 -5.90 -12.24
N THR A 212 -1.50 -4.79 -11.50
CA THR A 212 -1.07 -4.77 -10.08
C THR A 212 -2.24 -4.78 -9.10
N TYR A 213 -3.36 -4.15 -9.46
CA TYR A 213 -4.50 -3.92 -8.57
C TYR A 213 -5.83 -4.40 -9.15
N SER A 214 -5.82 -5.05 -10.32
CA SER A 214 -6.98 -5.71 -10.92
C SER A 214 -8.20 -4.80 -11.17
N PHE A 215 -8.00 -3.50 -11.39
CA PHE A 215 -9.06 -2.55 -11.74
C PHE A 215 -8.67 -1.62 -12.91
N VAL A 216 -9.67 -0.98 -13.51
CA VAL A 216 -9.51 0.07 -14.53
C VAL A 216 -9.87 1.41 -13.92
N CYS A 217 -8.96 2.38 -13.95
CA CYS A 217 -9.18 3.70 -13.36
C CYS A 217 -10.19 4.51 -14.17
N GLN A 218 -11.17 5.09 -13.47
CA GLN A 218 -12.24 5.92 -14.04
C GLN A 218 -12.19 7.37 -13.49
N CYS A 219 -11.04 7.80 -12.97
CA CYS A 219 -10.90 9.17 -12.51
C CYS A 219 -11.02 10.17 -13.67
N THR A 220 -11.31 11.43 -13.35
CA THR A 220 -11.48 12.52 -14.33
C THR A 220 -10.40 12.54 -15.42
N ARG A 221 -9.14 12.34 -15.06
CA ARG A 221 -8.03 12.28 -16.01
C ARG A 221 -8.06 11.06 -16.92
N CYS A 222 -8.40 9.88 -16.42
CA CYS A 222 -8.48 8.65 -17.21
C CYS A 222 -9.76 8.58 -18.06
N SER A 223 -10.78 9.38 -17.72
CA SER A 223 -12.00 9.51 -18.52
C SER A 223 -11.85 10.43 -19.74
N LEU A 224 -10.75 11.17 -19.84
CA LEU A 224 -10.45 12.01 -21.01
C LEU A 224 -9.97 11.16 -22.20
N PRO A 225 -10.30 11.55 -23.44
CA PRO A 225 -9.90 10.81 -24.64
C PRO A 225 -8.45 11.07 -25.05
N GLY A 226 -7.76 10.01 -25.49
CA GLY A 226 -6.47 10.11 -26.19
C GLY A 226 -5.40 10.94 -25.46
N ASP A 227 -4.75 11.83 -26.20
CA ASP A 227 -3.66 12.67 -25.70
C ASP A 227 -4.14 13.69 -24.64
N GLU A 228 -5.45 13.98 -24.55
CA GLU A 228 -5.98 14.91 -23.54
C GLU A 228 -5.70 14.39 -22.12
N ALA A 229 -5.84 13.08 -21.90
CA ALA A 229 -5.54 12.41 -20.62
C ALA A 229 -4.08 12.58 -20.17
N ASP A 230 -3.18 12.84 -21.11
CA ASP A 230 -1.75 13.06 -20.87
C ASP A 230 -1.38 14.55 -20.88
N SER A 231 -2.18 15.40 -21.52
CA SER A 231 -2.00 16.85 -21.55
C SER A 231 -2.37 17.57 -20.24
N VAL A 232 -3.28 17.01 -19.43
CA VAL A 232 -3.75 17.61 -18.14
C VAL A 232 -2.74 17.41 -17.00
N CYS A 233 -1.48 17.13 -17.33
CA CYS A 233 -0.46 16.76 -16.37
C CYS A 233 0.26 17.99 -15.80
N ASN A 234 -0.07 18.37 -14.55
CA ASN A 234 0.89 19.09 -13.71
C ASN A 234 1.95 18.15 -13.10
N GLY A 235 1.81 16.83 -13.31
CA GLY A 235 2.85 15.80 -13.10
C GLY A 235 3.34 15.60 -11.67
N TYR A 236 2.83 16.37 -10.72
CA TYR A 236 3.31 16.39 -9.35
C TYR A 236 2.16 16.60 -8.37
N VAL A 237 2.19 15.79 -7.32
CA VAL A 237 1.58 16.13 -6.05
C VAL A 237 2.44 17.25 -5.45
N PRO A 238 1.91 18.46 -5.21
CA PRO A 238 2.72 19.54 -4.68
C PRO A 238 3.30 19.16 -3.32
N PRO A 239 4.57 19.52 -3.03
CA PRO A 239 5.19 19.22 -1.75
C PRO A 239 4.58 20.06 -0.63
N LEU A 240 4.78 19.61 0.61
CA LEU A 240 4.55 20.42 1.79
C LEU A 240 5.76 21.33 2.06
N CYS A 241 5.51 22.52 2.61
CA CYS A 241 6.57 23.40 3.08
C CYS A 241 7.34 22.74 4.24
N ASN A 242 8.66 22.90 4.23
CA ASN A 242 9.53 22.38 5.29
C ASN A 242 9.50 23.23 6.57
N PHE A 243 9.00 24.47 6.49
CA PHE A 243 8.97 25.43 7.60
C PHE A 243 7.56 25.68 8.14
N CYS A 244 6.54 25.48 7.32
CA CYS A 244 5.15 25.63 7.73
C CYS A 244 4.48 24.26 7.83
N ILE A 245 3.91 23.96 8.99
CA ILE A 245 3.19 22.71 9.23
C ILE A 245 2.03 22.60 8.23
N SER A 246 2.02 21.49 7.48
CA SER A 246 0.94 21.09 6.58
C SER A 246 0.52 22.12 5.53
N LYS A 247 1.44 23.01 5.10
CA LYS A 247 1.17 23.94 3.99
C LYS A 247 1.60 23.36 2.66
N VAL A 248 0.62 23.10 1.80
CA VAL A 248 0.84 22.72 0.40
C VAL A 248 1.46 23.88 -0.35
N MET A 249 2.55 23.63 -1.05
CA MET A 249 3.24 24.65 -1.82
C MET A 249 2.60 24.81 -3.21
N GLN A 250 2.65 26.03 -3.75
CA GLN A 250 2.12 26.36 -5.07
C GLN A 250 3.23 26.27 -6.12
N PRO A 251 2.97 25.72 -7.31
CA PRO A 251 3.97 25.59 -8.36
C PRO A 251 4.39 26.95 -8.95
N LEU A 252 5.65 27.08 -9.30
CA LEU A 252 6.25 28.18 -10.06
C LEU A 252 6.64 27.71 -11.47
N LYS A 253 6.87 28.66 -12.39
CA LYS A 253 7.15 28.39 -13.81
C LYS A 253 8.47 27.64 -14.07
N ASP A 254 9.40 27.66 -13.14
CA ASP A 254 10.73 27.04 -13.24
C ASP A 254 10.81 25.66 -12.55
N GLY A 255 9.66 25.06 -12.25
CA GLY A 255 9.57 23.77 -11.56
C GLY A 255 9.83 23.85 -10.05
N LYS A 256 10.02 25.06 -9.50
CA LYS A 256 10.04 25.30 -8.06
C LYS A 256 8.63 25.41 -7.50
N TYR A 257 8.53 25.43 -6.19
CA TYR A 257 7.29 25.66 -5.47
C TYR A 257 7.48 26.77 -4.44
N ILE A 258 6.47 27.59 -4.23
CA ILE A 258 6.43 28.65 -3.23
C ILE A 258 5.41 28.33 -2.14
N CYS A 259 5.78 28.52 -0.88
CA CYS A 259 4.85 28.41 0.23
C CYS A 259 3.96 29.66 0.28
N PRO A 260 2.63 29.55 0.19
CA PRO A 260 1.74 30.71 0.27
C PRO A 260 1.65 31.34 1.67
N CYS A 261 2.29 30.72 2.68
CA CYS A 261 2.26 31.17 4.08
C CYS A 261 3.52 31.94 4.50
N CYS A 262 4.69 31.60 3.94
CA CYS A 262 5.98 32.14 4.38
C CYS A 262 6.93 32.50 3.22
N ASP A 263 6.44 32.43 1.99
CA ASP A 263 7.16 32.74 0.75
C ASP A 263 8.45 31.94 0.51
N THR A 264 8.67 30.86 1.29
CA THR A 264 9.80 29.95 1.06
C THR A 264 9.66 29.28 -0.29
N ILE A 265 10.74 29.31 -1.08
CA ILE A 265 10.84 28.61 -2.35
C ILE A 265 11.61 27.29 -2.16
N GLN A 266 11.06 26.18 -2.64
CA GLN A 266 11.66 24.84 -2.58
C GLN A 266 11.64 24.16 -3.96
N MET A 267 12.60 23.27 -4.20
CA MET A 267 12.53 22.32 -5.31
C MET A 267 11.65 21.12 -4.88
N PRO A 268 10.95 20.45 -5.81
CA PRO A 268 10.32 19.16 -5.52
C PRO A 268 11.39 18.13 -5.10
N GLU A 269 11.07 17.31 -4.10
CA GLU A 269 11.90 16.16 -3.68
C GLU A 269 11.92 15.04 -4.73
#